data_AF-A0A5J4TLY0-F1
#
_entry.id   AF-A0A5J4TLY0-F1
#
_cell.length_a   1.000
_cell.length_b   1.000
_cell.length_c   1.000
_cell.angle_alpha   90.00
_cell.angle_beta   90.00
_cell.angle_gamma   90.00
#
_symmetry.space_group_name_H-M   'P 1'
#
loop_
_entity.id
_entity.type
_entity.pdbx_description
1 polymer ?
#
loop_
_entity_poly.entity_id
_entity_poly.type
_entity_poly.pdbx_seq_one_letter_code
_entity_poly.pdbx_strand_id
1 'polypeptide(L)'
;MEAIAKALRLDSKEKRYFPDEIISISKQLLVQVLELPFDSKSRKMTDLLKVFDGLDITKYAQIVSQKLKINQDIYYYDNEHKNYYRGLQIMCQCDEIEDLSEVNTNSVGGINAIKTIDILVVESKWEGNKISHAFAIANKQALTGLQFCPHCNSKAFDPKDKNYSRDYEKHIIKCENNGGKIIKKVKLDYIQKHYCPHIMHNKTYQYLLANGRENEYKPTQYFITNDLETVPKIVNKQNGKSSYQMYELFPLSVASTIRNKQGIKKIFFSQQDGNDFIVQWLNQLFKEAEQVNADNQYLTAAGIKDVKIPYSVEVPIVRFNSSRFDIPLIISYMQCKDWTITNYTGSPSTAKLIIVHHKKLNLK
;
A
#
# COMPACT_ATOMS: atom_id res chain seq x y z
N MET A 1 -6.28 -24.09 -11.98
CA MET A 1 -5.32 -25.00 -12.64
C MET A 1 -5.60 -25.17 -14.12
N GLU A 2 -6.86 -25.39 -14.54
CA GLU A 2 -7.19 -25.53 -15.97
C GLU A 2 -6.83 -24.31 -16.81
N ALA A 3 -7.15 -23.09 -16.34
CA ALA A 3 -6.72 -21.85 -17.00
C ALA A 3 -5.20 -21.77 -17.18
N ILE A 4 -4.43 -22.22 -16.18
CA ILE A 4 -2.96 -22.24 -16.24
C ILE A 4 -2.49 -23.27 -17.25
N ALA A 5 -3.07 -24.48 -17.25
CA ALA A 5 -2.75 -25.52 -18.22
C ALA A 5 -2.98 -25.04 -19.67
N LYS A 6 -4.12 -24.37 -19.91
CA LYS A 6 -4.43 -23.74 -21.20
C LYS A 6 -3.44 -22.64 -21.55
N ALA A 7 -3.11 -21.73 -20.63
CA ALA A 7 -2.19 -20.62 -20.91
C ALA A 7 -0.73 -21.08 -21.14
N LEU A 8 -0.31 -22.17 -20.50
CA LEU A 8 1.04 -22.70 -20.67
C LEU A 8 1.24 -23.38 -22.03
N ARG A 9 0.18 -23.91 -22.64
CA ARG A 9 0.22 -24.50 -23.98
C ARG A 9 -0.43 -23.56 -25.00
N LEU A 10 0.40 -22.76 -25.66
CA LEU A 10 -0.06 -21.93 -26.77
C LEU A 10 -0.47 -22.82 -27.94
N ASP A 11 -1.60 -22.50 -28.56
CA ASP A 11 -2.18 -23.18 -29.72
C ASP A 11 -1.10 -23.59 -30.75
N SER A 12 -0.84 -24.89 -30.88
CA SER A 12 -0.34 -25.42 -32.14
C SER A 12 -1.45 -25.23 -33.18
N LYS A 13 -1.11 -25.15 -34.47
CA LYS A 13 -2.09 -25.00 -35.56
C LYS A 13 -3.17 -26.10 -35.61
N GLU A 14 -3.09 -27.11 -34.75
CA GLU A 14 -4.09 -28.16 -34.57
C GLU A 14 -5.16 -27.71 -33.58
N LYS A 15 -6.31 -27.26 -34.12
CA LYS A 15 -7.53 -26.87 -33.40
C LYS A 15 -8.22 -28.00 -32.61
N ARG A 16 -7.50 -29.01 -32.13
CA ARG A 16 -8.07 -30.15 -31.39
C ARG A 16 -7.17 -30.55 -30.23
N TYR A 17 -7.08 -29.71 -29.21
CA TYR A 17 -6.78 -30.25 -27.90
C TYR A 17 -7.97 -31.10 -27.46
N PHE A 18 -7.75 -32.39 -27.24
CA PHE A 18 -8.76 -33.22 -26.59
C PHE A 18 -8.97 -32.66 -25.18
N PRO A 19 -10.21 -32.35 -24.75
CA PRO A 19 -10.49 -31.85 -23.39
C PRO A 19 -9.81 -32.69 -22.30
N ASP A 20 -9.67 -33.99 -22.55
CA ASP A 20 -9.01 -34.96 -21.67
C ASP A 20 -7.53 -34.65 -21.42
N GLU A 21 -6.80 -34.08 -22.38
CA GLU A 21 -5.39 -33.70 -22.22
C GLU A 21 -5.22 -32.52 -21.26
N ILE A 22 -6.03 -31.47 -21.44
CA ILE A 22 -6.00 -30.29 -20.57
C ILE A 22 -6.41 -30.69 -19.15
N ILE A 23 -7.43 -31.53 -19.00
CA ILE A 23 -7.85 -32.05 -17.70
C ILE A 23 -6.73 -32.87 -17.06
N SER A 24 -6.05 -33.73 -17.82
CA SER A 24 -4.93 -34.54 -17.33
C SER A 24 -3.77 -33.67 -16.83
N ILE A 25 -3.36 -32.67 -17.63
CA ILE A 25 -2.31 -31.71 -17.26
C ILE A 25 -2.74 -30.90 -16.03
N SER A 26 -4.00 -30.47 -15.98
CA SER A 26 -4.53 -29.72 -14.83
C SER A 26 -4.42 -30.51 -13.53
N LYS A 27 -4.68 -31.82 -13.57
CA LYS A 27 -4.49 -32.73 -12.42
C LYS A 27 -3.02 -32.84 -12.05
N GLN A 28 -2.10 -32.94 -13.01
CA GLN A 28 -0.66 -32.97 -12.75
C GLN A 28 -0.18 -31.69 -12.06
N LEU A 29 -0.57 -30.53 -12.60
CA LEU A 29 -0.21 -29.24 -11.99
C LEU A 29 -0.81 -29.11 -10.59
N LEU A 30 -2.03 -29.62 -10.36
CA LEU A 30 -2.65 -29.61 -9.04
C LEU A 30 -1.86 -30.44 -8.01
N VAL A 31 -1.38 -31.63 -8.38
CA VAL A 31 -0.49 -32.46 -7.53
C VAL A 31 0.77 -31.68 -7.17
N GLN A 32 1.42 -31.04 -8.15
CA GLN A 32 2.64 -30.27 -7.93
C GLN A 32 2.41 -29.07 -7.00
N VAL A 33 1.34 -28.31 -7.23
CA VAL A 33 1.01 -27.10 -6.45
C VAL A 33 0.64 -27.46 -5.01
N LEU A 34 -0.13 -28.53 -4.81
CA LEU A 34 -0.60 -28.97 -3.50
C LEU A 34 0.34 -29.96 -2.78
N GLU A 35 1.43 -30.40 -3.41
CA GLU A 35 2.34 -31.43 -2.86
C GLU A 35 1.60 -32.71 -2.43
N LEU A 36 0.66 -33.17 -3.28
CA LEU A 36 -0.12 -34.35 -2.94
C LEU A 36 0.77 -35.60 -2.95
N PRO A 37 0.65 -36.50 -1.96
CA PRO A 37 1.49 -37.70 -1.84
C PRO A 37 1.06 -38.83 -2.79
N PHE A 38 0.37 -38.49 -3.88
CA PHE A 38 -0.17 -39.44 -4.85
C PHE A 38 -0.24 -38.84 -6.26
N ASP A 39 -0.21 -39.72 -7.26
CA ASP A 39 -0.20 -39.31 -8.66
C ASP A 39 -1.53 -38.77 -9.17
N SER A 40 -1.44 -37.93 -10.20
CA SER A 40 -2.59 -37.33 -10.90
C SER A 40 -3.56 -38.34 -11.54
N LYS A 41 -3.10 -39.57 -11.80
CA LYS A 41 -3.90 -40.67 -12.37
C LYS A 41 -4.49 -41.61 -11.32
N SER A 42 -4.20 -41.40 -10.04
CA SER A 42 -4.63 -42.30 -8.96
C SER A 42 -6.14 -42.21 -8.67
N ARG A 43 -6.74 -43.28 -8.11
CA ARG A 43 -8.12 -43.22 -7.58
C ARG A 43 -8.27 -42.14 -6.50
N LYS A 44 -7.24 -41.95 -5.67
CA LYS A 44 -7.17 -40.90 -4.64
C LYS A 44 -7.38 -39.49 -5.23
N MET A 45 -6.84 -39.21 -6.41
CA MET A 45 -7.10 -37.94 -7.11
C MET A 45 -8.59 -37.79 -7.49
N THR A 46 -9.21 -38.86 -7.96
CA THR A 46 -10.64 -38.83 -8.31
C THR A 46 -11.52 -38.61 -7.08
N ASP A 47 -11.17 -39.23 -5.95
CA ASP A 47 -11.89 -39.05 -4.69
C ASP A 47 -11.69 -37.65 -4.12
N LEU A 48 -10.48 -37.08 -4.22
CA LEU A 48 -10.22 -35.69 -3.85
C LEU A 48 -11.10 -34.73 -4.66
N LEU A 49 -11.17 -34.91 -5.99
CA LEU A 49 -11.92 -34.01 -6.87
C LEU A 49 -13.44 -34.01 -6.62
N LYS A 50 -14.00 -35.06 -6.01
CA LYS A 50 -15.43 -35.10 -5.61
C LYS A 50 -15.75 -34.14 -4.47
N VAL A 51 -14.76 -33.83 -3.62
CA VAL A 51 -14.90 -32.98 -2.42
C VAL A 51 -14.07 -31.70 -2.53
N PHE A 52 -13.52 -31.40 -3.70
CA PHE A 52 -12.58 -30.30 -3.88
C PHE A 52 -13.30 -28.99 -4.17
N ASP A 53 -13.31 -28.07 -3.19
CA ASP A 53 -13.97 -26.76 -3.29
C ASP A 53 -13.22 -25.73 -4.16
N GLY A 54 -12.08 -26.12 -4.75
CA GLY A 54 -11.26 -25.25 -5.59
C GLY A 54 -10.03 -24.67 -4.87
N LEU A 55 -9.44 -23.64 -5.49
CA LEU A 55 -8.27 -22.93 -4.95
C LEU A 55 -8.64 -21.46 -4.72
N ASP A 56 -8.34 -20.96 -3.53
CA ASP A 56 -8.40 -19.52 -3.24
C ASP A 56 -7.31 -18.80 -4.05
N ILE A 57 -7.73 -17.96 -4.98
CA ILE A 57 -6.80 -17.29 -5.89
C ILE A 57 -5.86 -16.33 -5.16
N THR A 58 -6.32 -15.67 -4.09
CA THR A 58 -5.51 -14.71 -3.34
C THR A 58 -4.38 -15.42 -2.59
N LYS A 59 -4.64 -16.64 -2.12
CA LYS A 59 -3.67 -17.46 -1.40
C LYS A 59 -2.74 -18.24 -2.34
N TYR A 60 -3.30 -18.88 -3.38
CA TYR A 60 -2.57 -19.84 -4.19
C TYR A 60 -1.86 -19.22 -5.38
N ALA A 61 -2.19 -18.01 -5.83
CA ALA A 61 -1.55 -17.44 -7.02
C ALA A 61 -0.03 -17.22 -6.82
N GLN A 62 0.43 -16.89 -5.62
CA GLN A 62 1.87 -16.82 -5.31
C GLN A 62 2.54 -18.20 -5.32
N ILE A 63 1.92 -19.18 -4.65
CA ILE A 63 2.42 -20.57 -4.61
C ILE A 63 2.52 -21.16 -6.02
N VAL A 64 1.49 -20.96 -6.83
CA VAL A 64 1.45 -21.39 -8.23
C VAL A 64 2.59 -20.75 -9.03
N SER A 65 2.81 -19.44 -8.90
CA SER A 65 3.87 -18.72 -9.62
C SER A 65 5.25 -19.29 -9.30
N GLN A 66 5.53 -19.50 -8.00
CA GLN A 66 6.81 -20.03 -7.52
C GLN A 66 7.02 -21.48 -7.96
N LYS A 67 6.04 -22.35 -7.74
CA LYS A 67 6.18 -23.79 -8.04
C LYS A 67 6.22 -24.10 -9.52
N LEU A 68 5.48 -23.35 -10.33
CA LEU A 68 5.43 -23.56 -11.78
C LEU A 68 6.43 -22.69 -12.54
N LYS A 69 7.20 -21.84 -11.85
CA LYS A 69 8.17 -20.89 -12.42
C LYS A 69 7.55 -20.02 -13.53
N ILE A 70 6.41 -19.39 -13.23
CA ILE A 70 5.64 -18.56 -14.15
C ILE A 70 5.28 -17.22 -13.52
N ASN A 71 5.10 -16.19 -14.34
CA ASN A 71 4.48 -14.94 -13.92
C ASN A 71 2.98 -14.98 -14.24
N GLN A 72 2.15 -14.35 -13.41
CA GLN A 72 0.70 -14.29 -13.56
C GLN A 72 0.23 -12.84 -13.55
N ASP A 73 -0.43 -12.42 -14.64
CA ASP A 73 -1.24 -11.21 -14.68
C ASP A 73 -2.72 -11.61 -14.53
N ILE A 74 -3.36 -11.17 -13.45
CA ILE A 74 -4.74 -11.55 -13.12
C ILE A 74 -5.67 -10.35 -13.32
N TYR A 75 -6.68 -10.55 -14.17
CA TYR A 75 -7.68 -9.56 -14.54
C TYR A 75 -9.02 -9.90 -13.90
N TYR A 76 -9.79 -8.85 -13.64
CA TYR A 76 -11.13 -8.94 -13.08
C TYR A 76 -12.09 -8.13 -13.95
N TYR A 77 -13.38 -8.47 -13.88
CA TYR A 77 -14.45 -7.70 -14.51
C TYR A 77 -15.13 -6.83 -13.46
N ASP A 78 -15.15 -5.53 -13.71
CA ASP A 78 -15.93 -4.58 -12.91
C ASP A 78 -17.36 -4.50 -13.46
N ASN A 79 -18.32 -4.95 -12.65
CA ASN A 79 -19.74 -4.88 -13.01
C ASN A 79 -20.28 -3.44 -13.04
N GLU A 80 -19.73 -2.53 -12.24
CA GLU A 80 -20.20 -1.14 -12.15
C GLU A 80 -19.75 -0.34 -13.39
N HIS A 81 -18.46 -0.42 -13.71
CA HIS A 81 -17.85 0.33 -14.81
C HIS A 81 -17.88 -0.44 -16.15
N LYS A 82 -18.35 -1.69 -16.15
CA LYS A 82 -18.43 -2.58 -17.31
C LYS A 82 -17.11 -2.70 -18.07
N ASN A 83 -16.01 -2.85 -17.33
CA ASN A 83 -14.67 -2.92 -17.91
C ASN A 83 -13.83 -4.02 -17.27
N TYR A 84 -12.79 -4.45 -17.98
CA TYR A 84 -11.79 -5.37 -17.46
C TYR A 84 -10.58 -4.59 -16.96
N TYR A 85 -10.08 -4.94 -15.79
CA TYR A 85 -8.89 -4.31 -15.22
C TYR A 85 -7.94 -5.36 -14.64
N ARG A 86 -6.65 -5.03 -14.62
CA ARG A 86 -5.62 -5.89 -13.99
C ARG A 86 -5.62 -5.64 -12.49
N GLY A 87 -6.03 -6.63 -11.70
CA GLY A 87 -6.11 -6.51 -10.24
C GLY A 87 -4.86 -7.00 -9.51
N LEU A 88 -4.22 -8.06 -10.01
CA LEU A 88 -3.01 -8.62 -9.40
C LEU A 88 -1.95 -8.91 -10.47
N GLN A 89 -0.70 -8.69 -10.10
CA GLN A 89 0.48 -9.10 -10.86
C GLN A 89 1.42 -9.83 -9.91
N ILE A 90 1.71 -11.09 -10.24
CA ILE A 90 2.59 -11.94 -9.45
C ILE A 90 3.76 -12.36 -10.32
N MET A 91 4.96 -12.00 -9.87
CA MET A 91 6.19 -12.42 -10.53
C MET A 91 6.85 -13.53 -9.74
N CYS A 92 7.37 -14.53 -10.45
CA CYS A 92 8.16 -15.57 -9.83
C CYS A 92 9.48 -14.96 -9.33
N GLN A 93 9.73 -15.06 -8.03
CA GLN A 93 11.02 -14.73 -7.42
C GLN A 93 11.89 -15.98 -7.55
N CYS A 94 12.71 -16.04 -8.60
CA CYS A 94 13.76 -17.04 -8.70
C CYS A 94 15.05 -16.39 -8.18
N ASP A 95 15.63 -16.94 -7.11
CA ASP A 95 16.90 -16.48 -6.53
C ASP A 95 18.14 -16.88 -7.38
N GLU A 96 17.94 -17.42 -8.59
CA GLU A 96 19.00 -17.83 -9.51
C GLU A 96 19.02 -16.93 -10.75
N ILE A 97 19.47 -15.68 -10.57
CA ILE A 97 20.21 -14.97 -11.62
C ILE A 97 21.41 -14.36 -10.91
N GLU A 98 22.44 -15.18 -10.70
CA GLU A 98 23.79 -14.65 -10.49
C GLU A 98 24.16 -13.75 -11.67
N ASP A 99 24.79 -12.64 -11.34
CA ASP A 99 25.38 -11.67 -12.24
C ASP A 99 26.19 -12.34 -13.35
N LEU A 100 25.66 -12.33 -14.58
CA LEU A 100 26.45 -12.46 -15.80
C LEU A 100 26.14 -11.27 -16.70
N SER A 101 26.59 -10.09 -16.25
CA SER A 101 27.10 -9.08 -17.17
C SER A 101 28.29 -9.68 -17.93
N GLU A 102 28.29 -9.52 -19.25
CA GLU A 102 29.39 -9.83 -20.19
C GLU A 102 29.56 -11.30 -20.62
N VAL A 103 28.80 -11.76 -21.62
CA VAL A 103 29.38 -12.53 -22.73
C VAL A 103 28.64 -12.22 -24.04
N ASN A 104 29.44 -11.91 -25.05
CA ASN A 104 29.09 -11.68 -26.45
C ASN A 104 28.03 -12.64 -27.01
N THR A 105 27.07 -12.05 -27.73
CA THR A 105 26.20 -12.73 -28.68
C THR A 105 27.04 -13.49 -29.70
N ASN A 106 26.96 -14.81 -29.67
CA ASN A 106 26.92 -15.71 -30.84
C ASN A 106 26.93 -17.17 -30.37
N SER A 107 25.81 -17.63 -29.82
CA SER A 107 25.47 -19.06 -29.82
C SER A 107 23.95 -19.25 -29.73
N VAL A 108 23.48 -20.15 -30.57
CA VAL A 108 22.10 -20.56 -30.74
C VAL A 108 21.66 -21.36 -29.51
N GLY A 109 20.60 -20.91 -28.82
CA GLY A 109 19.83 -21.71 -27.85
C GLY A 109 19.87 -21.24 -26.40
N GLY A 110 18.70 -20.81 -25.88
CA GLY A 110 18.33 -20.97 -24.47
C GLY A 110 18.72 -19.85 -23.49
N ILE A 111 17.86 -18.83 -23.37
CA ILE A 111 17.55 -18.21 -22.07
C ILE A 111 16.06 -18.48 -21.86
N ASN A 112 15.71 -19.35 -20.90
CA ASN A 112 14.31 -19.60 -20.56
C ASN A 112 13.73 -18.35 -19.87
N ALA A 113 13.26 -17.39 -20.67
CA ALA A 113 12.49 -16.27 -20.17
C ALA A 113 11.26 -16.82 -19.42
N ILE A 114 11.10 -16.46 -18.15
CA ILE A 114 9.97 -16.87 -17.32
C ILE A 114 8.67 -16.49 -18.06
N LYS A 115 7.85 -17.50 -18.37
CA LYS A 115 6.61 -17.28 -19.13
C LYS A 115 5.62 -16.50 -18.28
N THR A 116 5.05 -15.44 -18.85
CA THR A 116 3.94 -14.71 -18.25
C THR A 116 2.63 -15.22 -18.83
N ILE A 117 1.66 -15.53 -17.96
CA ILE A 117 0.32 -15.93 -18.36
C ILE A 117 -0.71 -14.90 -17.88
N ASP A 118 -1.72 -14.66 -18.71
CA ASP A 118 -2.82 -13.75 -18.42
C ASP A 118 -4.07 -14.59 -18.03
N ILE A 119 -4.64 -14.33 -16.86
CA ILE A 119 -5.81 -15.04 -16.31
C ILE A 119 -6.93 -14.05 -16.03
N LEU A 120 -8.15 -14.35 -16.49
CA LEU A 120 -9.36 -13.61 -16.14
C LEU A 120 -10.11 -14.33 -15.03
N VAL A 121 -10.49 -13.61 -13.98
CA VAL A 121 -11.35 -14.09 -12.90
C VAL A 121 -12.71 -13.44 -13.01
N VAL A 122 -13.75 -14.27 -13.02
CA VAL A 122 -15.14 -13.83 -13.08
C VAL A 122 -15.90 -14.43 -11.91
N GLU A 123 -16.57 -13.60 -11.13
CA GLU A 123 -17.46 -14.05 -10.08
C GLU A 123 -18.86 -14.32 -10.62
N SER A 124 -19.45 -15.43 -10.20
CA SER A 124 -20.86 -15.76 -10.45
C SER A 124 -21.52 -16.22 -9.14
N LYS A 125 -22.86 -16.25 -9.12
CA LYS A 125 -23.62 -16.78 -7.98
C LYS A 125 -24.21 -18.13 -8.36
N TRP A 126 -23.88 -19.16 -7.59
CA TRP A 126 -24.48 -20.50 -7.71
C TRP A 126 -25.06 -20.90 -6.35
N GLU A 127 -26.35 -21.21 -6.31
CA GLU A 127 -27.06 -21.63 -5.08
C GLU A 127 -26.87 -20.68 -3.88
N GLY A 128 -26.80 -19.38 -4.14
CA GLY A 128 -26.57 -18.35 -3.09
C GLY A 128 -25.11 -18.16 -2.69
N ASN A 129 -24.21 -19.03 -3.12
CA ASN A 129 -22.76 -18.91 -2.91
C ASN A 129 -22.10 -18.13 -4.04
N LYS A 130 -21.13 -17.28 -3.71
CA LYS A 130 -20.26 -16.65 -4.70
C LYS A 130 -19.19 -17.64 -5.12
N ILE A 131 -19.15 -17.97 -6.40
CA ILE A 131 -18.12 -18.82 -7.00
C ILE A 131 -17.26 -17.99 -7.96
N SER A 132 -15.97 -18.27 -7.99
CA SER A 132 -15.01 -17.61 -8.89
C SER A 132 -14.56 -18.57 -9.97
N HIS A 133 -14.69 -18.15 -11.23
CA HIS A 133 -14.19 -18.89 -12.39
C HIS A 133 -12.91 -18.24 -12.88
N ALA A 134 -11.92 -19.06 -13.26
CA ALA A 134 -10.67 -18.59 -13.85
C ALA A 134 -10.58 -19.04 -15.32
N PHE A 135 -10.28 -18.11 -16.21
CA PHE A 135 -10.13 -18.34 -17.65
C PHE A 135 -8.74 -17.91 -18.12
N ALA A 136 -8.17 -18.66 -19.05
CA ALA A 136 -6.96 -18.24 -19.75
C ALA A 136 -7.31 -17.12 -20.74
N ILE A 137 -6.54 -16.05 -20.75
CA ILE A 137 -6.71 -14.96 -21.72
C ILE A 137 -5.76 -15.20 -22.89
N ALA A 138 -6.32 -15.45 -24.08
CA ALA A 138 -5.55 -15.58 -25.30
C ALA A 138 -5.09 -14.22 -25.86
N ASN A 139 -5.93 -13.19 -25.74
CA ASN A 139 -5.64 -11.84 -26.20
C ASN A 139 -6.10 -10.79 -25.19
N LYS A 140 -5.16 -10.26 -24.40
CA LYS A 140 -5.44 -9.26 -23.36
C LYS A 140 -5.76 -7.87 -23.90
N GLN A 141 -5.26 -7.53 -25.08
CA GLN A 141 -5.55 -6.24 -25.73
C GLN A 141 -7.01 -6.21 -26.18
N ALA A 142 -7.50 -7.31 -26.77
CA ALA A 142 -8.91 -7.44 -27.13
C ALA A 142 -9.83 -7.43 -25.89
N LEU A 143 -9.40 -8.05 -24.78
CA LEU A 143 -10.18 -8.07 -23.54
C LEU A 143 -10.31 -6.68 -22.90
N THR A 144 -9.21 -5.95 -22.78
CA THR A 144 -9.17 -4.65 -22.07
C THR A 144 -9.47 -3.46 -22.96
N GLY A 145 -9.35 -3.60 -24.28
CA GLY A 145 -9.38 -2.49 -25.23
C GLY A 145 -8.14 -1.57 -25.13
N LEU A 146 -7.16 -1.92 -24.29
CA LEU A 146 -5.95 -1.14 -24.07
C LEU A 146 -4.78 -1.72 -24.86
N GLN A 147 -3.91 -0.83 -25.35
CA GLN A 147 -2.67 -1.23 -25.98
C GLN A 147 -1.53 -1.31 -24.98
N PHE A 148 -0.93 -2.49 -24.86
CA PHE A 148 0.22 -2.73 -23.98
C PHE A 148 1.54 -2.51 -24.72
N CYS A 149 2.53 -2.00 -24.00
CA CYS A 149 3.90 -1.93 -24.50
C CYS A 149 4.47 -3.35 -24.70
N PRO A 150 4.99 -3.70 -25.89
CA PRO A 150 5.55 -5.02 -26.18
C PRO A 150 6.85 -5.29 -25.42
N HIS A 151 7.60 -4.25 -25.01
CA HIS A 151 8.89 -4.41 -24.35
C HIS A 151 8.76 -4.66 -22.84
N CYS A 152 7.94 -3.88 -22.12
CA CYS A 152 7.77 -4.06 -20.67
C CYS A 152 6.52 -4.86 -20.27
N ASN A 153 5.57 -5.05 -21.19
CA ASN A 153 4.26 -5.70 -20.97
C ASN A 153 3.45 -5.15 -19.78
N SER A 154 3.87 -4.01 -19.22
CA SER A 154 3.39 -3.48 -17.95
C SER A 154 2.62 -2.17 -18.13
N LYS A 155 3.10 -1.31 -19.03
CA LYS A 155 2.46 -0.04 -19.37
C LYS A 155 1.36 -0.27 -20.40
N ALA A 156 0.16 0.20 -20.09
CA ALA A 156 -1.00 0.20 -20.97
C ALA A 156 -1.34 1.63 -21.41
N PHE A 157 -1.91 1.76 -22.60
CA PHE A 157 -2.33 2.99 -23.23
C PHE A 157 -3.75 2.82 -23.77
N ASP A 158 -4.60 3.83 -23.62
CA ASP A 158 -5.92 3.83 -24.23
C ASP A 158 -5.82 4.32 -25.68
N PRO A 159 -6.14 3.49 -26.69
CA PRO A 159 -6.14 3.91 -28.09
C PRO A 159 -7.10 5.06 -28.39
N LYS A 160 -8.09 5.33 -27.51
CA LYS A 160 -9.05 6.43 -27.66
C LYS A 160 -8.52 7.77 -27.13
N ASP A 161 -7.38 7.80 -26.45
CA ASP A 161 -6.79 9.05 -25.94
C ASP A 161 -6.29 9.92 -27.10
N LYS A 162 -6.56 11.24 -27.04
CA LYS A 162 -6.09 12.22 -28.03
C LYS A 162 -4.55 12.24 -28.14
N ASN A 163 -3.84 11.92 -27.07
CA ASN A 163 -2.39 11.92 -26.99
C ASN A 163 -1.78 10.52 -27.20
N TYR A 164 -2.59 9.50 -27.52
CA TYR A 164 -2.17 8.11 -27.60
C TYR A 164 -0.89 7.92 -28.42
N SER A 165 -0.85 8.36 -29.69
CA SER A 165 0.30 8.15 -30.58
C SER A 165 1.59 8.74 -29.98
N ARG A 166 1.55 10.01 -29.55
CA ARG A 166 2.70 10.68 -28.94
C ARG A 166 3.21 9.95 -27.70
N ASP A 167 2.33 9.57 -26.79
CA ASP A 167 2.72 9.01 -25.49
C ASP A 167 3.13 7.54 -25.62
N TYR A 168 2.49 6.79 -26.53
CA TYR A 168 2.88 5.43 -26.89
C TYR A 168 4.28 5.42 -27.51
N GLU A 169 4.53 6.21 -28.56
CA GLU A 169 5.84 6.28 -29.23
C GLU A 169 6.96 6.69 -28.28
N LYS A 170 6.75 7.77 -27.49
CA LYS A 170 7.72 8.21 -26.48
C LYS A 170 8.05 7.11 -25.47
N HIS A 171 7.05 6.33 -25.07
CA HIS A 171 7.27 5.22 -24.16
C HIS A 171 8.00 4.07 -24.84
N ILE A 172 7.62 3.66 -26.05
CA ILE A 172 8.25 2.56 -26.79
C ILE A 172 9.74 2.80 -26.94
N ILE A 173 10.13 3.95 -27.49
CA ILE A 173 11.54 4.32 -27.68
C ILE A 173 12.31 4.28 -26.36
N LYS A 174 11.74 4.88 -25.30
CA LYS A 174 12.37 4.88 -23.98
C LYS A 174 12.47 3.48 -23.37
N CYS A 175 11.45 2.65 -23.58
CA CYS A 175 11.35 1.32 -22.99
C CYS A 175 12.27 0.32 -23.70
N GLU A 176 12.38 0.41 -25.02
CA GLU A 176 13.32 -0.32 -25.86
C GLU A 176 14.76 -0.02 -25.45
N ASN A 177 15.11 1.26 -25.32
CA ASN A 177 16.44 1.69 -24.84
C ASN A 177 16.78 1.17 -23.43
N ASN A 178 15.78 0.86 -22.61
CA ASN A 178 15.97 0.31 -21.27
C ASN A 178 15.86 -1.23 -21.23
N GLY A 179 15.80 -1.91 -22.39
CA GLY A 179 15.66 -3.36 -22.48
C GLY A 179 14.37 -3.90 -21.85
N GLY A 180 13.27 -3.13 -21.91
CA GLY A 180 11.99 -3.50 -21.31
C GLY A 180 11.91 -3.34 -19.79
N LYS A 181 13.03 -2.98 -19.12
CA LYS A 181 13.07 -2.81 -17.66
C LYS A 181 12.56 -1.42 -17.26
N ILE A 182 11.71 -1.38 -16.22
CA ILE A 182 11.29 -0.11 -15.61
C ILE A 182 12.42 0.41 -14.73
N ILE A 183 13.24 1.30 -15.29
CA ILE A 183 14.29 1.98 -14.51
C ILE A 183 13.64 3.09 -13.68
N LYS A 184 13.34 2.80 -12.41
CA LYS A 184 13.02 3.83 -11.41
C LYS A 184 14.33 4.50 -11.00
N LYS A 185 14.75 5.55 -11.71
CA LYS A 185 15.86 6.38 -11.25
C LYS A 185 15.41 7.11 -9.99
N VAL A 186 15.97 6.75 -8.84
CA VAL A 186 15.85 7.56 -7.62
C VAL A 186 16.55 8.88 -7.92
N LYS A 187 15.76 9.95 -8.09
CA LYS A 187 16.32 11.30 -8.11
C LYS A 187 16.59 11.70 -6.67
N LEU A 188 17.83 11.49 -6.24
CA LEU A 188 18.33 12.14 -5.04
C LEU A 188 18.59 13.62 -5.36
N ASP A 189 18.33 14.50 -4.40
CA ASP A 189 18.78 15.88 -4.51
C ASP A 189 20.31 15.88 -4.68
N TYR A 190 20.82 16.74 -5.57
CA TYR A 190 22.27 16.86 -5.84
C TYR A 190 23.08 17.18 -4.56
N ILE A 191 22.42 17.82 -3.60
CA ILE A 191 22.97 18.13 -2.28
C ILE A 191 22.29 17.20 -1.27
N GLN A 192 23.08 16.46 -0.50
CA GLN A 192 22.59 15.71 0.65
C GLN A 192 22.06 16.72 1.68
N LYS A 193 20.73 16.87 1.75
CA LYS A 193 20.07 17.67 2.77
C LYS A 193 19.79 16.79 3.97
N HIS A 194 20.15 17.28 5.16
CA HIS A 194 19.70 16.66 6.40
C HIS A 194 18.16 16.67 6.41
N TYR A 195 17.54 15.52 6.68
CA TYR A 195 16.09 15.43 6.82
C TYR A 195 15.67 16.10 8.13
N CYS A 196 15.45 17.42 8.09
CA CYS A 196 14.94 18.20 9.20
C CYS A 196 13.64 18.91 8.77
N PRO A 197 12.52 18.17 8.64
CA PRO A 197 11.27 18.72 8.10
C PRO A 197 10.76 19.93 8.90
N HIS A 198 10.97 19.95 10.22
CA HIS A 198 10.59 21.07 11.09
C HIS A 198 11.38 22.36 10.85
N ILE A 199 12.54 22.30 10.19
CA ILE A 199 13.29 23.49 9.76
C ILE A 199 13.03 23.76 8.28
N MET A 200 13.12 22.73 7.44
CA MET A 200 13.01 22.85 5.99
C MET A 200 11.62 23.26 5.48
N HIS A 201 10.55 22.86 6.17
CA HIS A 201 9.17 23.22 5.79
C HIS A 201 8.61 24.39 6.62
N ASN A 202 9.42 25.00 7.49
CA ASN A 202 8.97 26.12 8.31
C ASN A 202 8.98 27.41 7.47
N LYS A 203 7.78 27.89 7.10
CA LYS A 203 7.61 29.12 6.31
C LYS A 203 8.20 30.35 7.00
N THR A 204 8.16 30.41 8.33
CA THR A 204 8.78 31.48 9.12
C THR A 204 10.29 31.48 8.91
N TYR A 205 10.94 30.31 9.03
CA TYR A 205 12.38 30.19 8.84
C TYR A 205 12.79 30.51 7.41
N GLN A 206 12.08 29.97 6.41
CA GLN A 206 12.32 30.28 5.00
C GLN A 206 12.22 31.79 4.71
N TYR A 207 11.20 32.46 5.25
CA TYR A 207 11.02 33.89 5.11
C TYR A 207 12.17 34.68 5.75
N LEU A 208 12.54 34.37 6.99
CA LEU A 208 13.62 35.06 7.69
C LEU A 208 14.97 34.88 6.98
N LEU A 209 15.27 33.65 6.53
CA LEU A 209 16.48 33.34 5.77
C LEU A 209 16.53 34.10 4.44
N ALA A 210 15.42 34.17 3.70
CA ALA A 210 15.35 34.88 2.42
C ALA A 210 15.53 36.41 2.54
N ASN A 211 15.29 36.97 3.74
CA ASN A 211 15.40 38.40 4.02
C ASN A 211 16.65 38.76 4.85
N GLY A 212 17.56 37.82 5.12
CA GLY A 212 18.76 38.07 5.95
C GLY A 212 18.43 38.43 7.41
N ARG A 213 17.33 37.88 7.94
CA ARG A 213 16.80 38.11 9.30
C ARG A 213 16.88 36.84 10.15
N GLU A 214 17.82 35.94 9.87
CA GLU A 214 17.96 34.65 10.56
C GLU A 214 18.27 34.79 12.05
N ASN A 215 18.93 35.88 12.45
CA ASN A 215 19.20 36.24 13.83
C ASN A 215 17.92 36.48 14.65
N GLU A 216 16.81 36.78 13.98
CA GLU A 216 15.53 36.93 14.65
C GLU A 216 14.92 35.57 15.00
N TYR A 217 15.30 34.47 14.34
CA TYR A 217 14.66 33.14 14.42
C TYR A 217 14.49 32.63 15.86
N LYS A 218 13.25 32.44 16.28
CA LYS A 218 12.89 31.82 17.56
C LYS A 218 12.34 30.41 17.33
N PRO A 219 12.94 29.37 17.93
CA PRO A 219 12.39 28.03 17.87
C PRO A 219 11.05 27.96 18.60
N THR A 220 10.18 27.02 18.20
CA THR A 220 8.93 26.74 18.89
C THR A 220 9.21 26.36 20.35
N GLN A 221 8.65 27.13 21.30
CA GLN A 221 8.95 26.98 22.73
C GLN A 221 7.89 26.14 23.45
N TYR A 222 6.65 26.25 23.00
CA TYR A 222 5.48 25.67 23.65
C TYR A 222 5.01 24.44 22.89
N PHE A 223 4.66 23.40 23.62
CA PHE A 223 4.32 22.08 23.08
C PHE A 223 3.38 21.35 24.02
N ILE A 224 2.77 20.29 23.50
CA ILE A 224 1.96 19.38 24.29
C ILE A 224 2.65 18.03 24.30
N THR A 225 2.66 17.37 25.45
CA THR A 225 3.03 15.96 25.52
C THR A 225 1.84 15.12 25.94
N ASN A 226 1.80 13.87 25.49
CA ASN A 226 0.83 12.91 25.98
C ASN A 226 1.43 11.53 26.19
N ASP A 227 0.76 10.79 27.07
CA ASP A 227 1.06 9.42 27.40
C ASP A 227 -0.24 8.64 27.59
N LEU A 228 -0.30 7.45 27.00
CA LEU A 228 -1.47 6.58 26.97
C LEU A 228 -1.15 5.29 27.72
N GLU A 229 -1.97 4.99 28.72
CA GLU A 229 -1.94 3.71 29.41
C GLU A 229 -2.95 2.76 28.76
N THR A 230 -2.58 1.49 28.65
CA THR A 230 -3.42 0.48 28.00
C THR A 230 -3.57 -0.75 28.88
N VAL A 231 -4.70 -1.43 28.73
CA VAL A 231 -4.97 -2.71 29.39
C VAL A 231 -5.14 -3.82 28.36
N PRO A 232 -4.48 -4.97 28.55
CA PRO A 232 -4.68 -6.12 27.70
C PRO A 232 -5.98 -6.84 28.06
N LYS A 233 -6.81 -7.10 27.06
CA LYS A 233 -7.93 -8.03 27.14
C LYS A 233 -7.54 -9.33 26.47
N ILE A 234 -7.75 -10.46 27.14
CA ILE A 234 -7.51 -11.78 26.57
C ILE A 234 -8.59 -12.06 25.52
N VAL A 235 -8.17 -12.34 24.29
CA VAL A 235 -9.09 -12.63 23.17
C VAL A 235 -8.89 -14.04 22.62
N ASN A 236 -7.68 -14.59 22.69
CA ASN A 236 -7.40 -15.98 22.30
C ASN A 236 -7.98 -16.39 20.94
N LYS A 237 -7.82 -15.52 19.94
CA LYS A 237 -8.41 -15.68 18.62
C LYS A 237 -7.40 -16.24 17.63
N GLN A 238 -7.72 -17.38 17.02
CA GLN A 238 -6.92 -17.93 15.93
C GLN A 238 -7.27 -17.21 14.62
N ASN A 239 -6.29 -16.58 14.00
CA ASN A 239 -6.40 -15.90 12.71
C ASN A 239 -5.71 -16.79 11.65
N GLY A 240 -6.49 -17.60 10.92
CA GLY A 240 -5.95 -18.55 9.95
C GLY A 240 -5.20 -19.74 10.59
N LYS A 241 -4.33 -20.41 9.84
CA LYS A 241 -3.71 -21.68 10.30
C LYS A 241 -2.50 -21.50 11.23
N SER A 242 -1.84 -20.35 11.21
CA SER A 242 -0.54 -20.13 11.88
C SER A 242 -0.44 -18.83 12.68
N SER A 243 -1.50 -18.04 12.80
CA SER A 243 -1.47 -16.83 13.61
C SER A 243 -2.52 -16.88 14.72
N TYR A 244 -2.10 -16.45 15.91
CA TYR A 244 -2.91 -16.51 17.13
C TYR A 244 -2.78 -15.18 17.85
N GLN A 245 -3.92 -14.52 18.05
CA GLN A 245 -4.02 -13.26 18.77
C GLN A 245 -4.40 -13.57 20.22
N MET A 246 -3.41 -13.50 21.11
CA MET A 246 -3.61 -13.74 22.55
C MET A 246 -4.35 -12.59 23.23
N TYR A 247 -3.95 -11.36 22.90
CA TYR A 247 -4.45 -10.15 23.55
C TYR A 247 -4.91 -9.10 22.54
N GLU A 248 -5.81 -8.25 22.99
CA GLU A 248 -6.19 -6.99 22.34
C GLU A 248 -6.04 -5.87 23.37
N LEU A 249 -5.36 -4.79 22.98
CA LEU A 249 -5.10 -3.66 23.89
C LEU A 249 -6.24 -2.65 23.79
N PHE A 250 -6.69 -2.16 24.95
CA PHE A 250 -7.68 -1.09 25.05
C PHE A 250 -7.08 0.09 25.84
N PRO A 251 -7.40 1.34 25.47
CA PRO A 251 -6.94 2.49 26.21
C PRO A 251 -7.61 2.51 27.60
N LEU A 252 -6.79 2.64 28.65
CA LEU A 252 -7.22 2.74 30.04
C LEU A 252 -7.32 4.20 30.49
N SER A 253 -6.28 4.97 30.21
CA SER A 253 -6.18 6.38 30.56
C SER A 253 -5.20 7.11 29.67
N VAL A 254 -5.31 8.44 29.68
CA VAL A 254 -4.44 9.34 28.96
C VAL A 254 -4.10 10.54 29.83
N ALA A 255 -2.81 10.81 29.96
CA ALA A 255 -2.29 12.01 30.60
C ALA A 255 -1.73 12.92 29.52
N SER A 256 -1.93 14.22 29.64
CA SER A 256 -1.27 15.20 28.78
C SER A 256 -0.76 16.38 29.58
N THR A 257 0.44 16.83 29.19
CA THR A 257 1.09 18.00 29.77
C THR A 257 1.22 19.07 28.71
N ILE A 258 0.61 20.21 28.95
CA ILE A 258 0.59 21.36 28.06
C ILE A 258 1.60 22.36 28.63
N ARG A 259 2.69 22.59 27.89
CA ARG A 259 3.63 23.67 28.17
C ARG A 259 3.22 24.87 27.33
N ASN A 260 2.64 25.89 27.95
CA ASN A 260 2.22 27.13 27.32
C ASN A 260 2.97 28.32 27.93
N LYS A 261 2.66 29.55 27.51
CA LYS A 261 3.33 30.76 28.01
C LYS A 261 3.08 31.01 29.50
N GLN A 262 1.92 30.61 30.00
CA GLN A 262 1.54 30.80 31.41
C GLN A 262 2.18 29.76 32.34
N GLY A 263 2.63 28.63 31.81
CA GLY A 263 3.32 27.60 32.59
C GLY A 263 3.02 26.18 32.11
N ILE A 264 2.86 25.27 33.06
CA ILE A 264 2.55 23.86 32.80
C ILE A 264 1.13 23.58 33.28
N LYS A 265 0.28 23.14 32.37
CA LYS A 265 -1.06 22.62 32.66
C LYS A 265 -1.06 21.11 32.43
N LYS A 266 -1.74 20.36 33.29
CA LYS A 266 -1.91 18.91 33.16
C LYS A 266 -3.38 18.60 32.98
N ILE A 267 -3.70 17.70 32.06
CA ILE A 267 -5.04 17.15 31.87
C ILE A 267 -4.94 15.62 31.93
N PHE A 268 -5.97 14.98 32.47
CA PHE A 268 -6.04 13.54 32.64
C PHE A 268 -7.46 13.07 32.35
N PHE A 269 -7.56 11.99 31.60
CA PHE A 269 -8.83 11.30 31.30
C PHE A 269 -8.62 9.80 31.40
N SER A 270 -9.66 9.08 31.77
CA SER A 270 -9.63 7.64 31.99
C SER A 270 -10.97 7.02 31.68
N GLN A 271 -11.03 5.70 31.74
CA GLN A 271 -12.28 4.95 31.61
C GLN A 271 -13.35 5.35 32.66
N GLN A 272 -12.95 5.98 33.78
CA GLN A 272 -13.89 6.52 34.78
C GLN A 272 -14.70 7.72 34.25
N ASP A 273 -14.18 8.43 33.24
CA ASP A 273 -14.80 9.59 32.62
C ASP A 273 -15.84 9.22 31.53
N GLY A 274 -16.07 7.92 31.33
CA GLY A 274 -17.01 7.36 30.36
C GLY A 274 -16.34 6.65 29.19
N ASN A 275 -17.13 5.93 28.39
CA ASN A 275 -16.61 5.16 27.25
C ASN A 275 -16.05 6.05 26.13
N ASP A 276 -16.38 7.33 26.10
CA ASP A 276 -15.93 8.32 25.12
C ASP A 276 -14.79 9.21 25.62
N PHE A 277 -14.11 8.84 26.71
CA PHE A 277 -13.04 9.65 27.31
C PHE A 277 -11.91 10.02 26.34
N ILE A 278 -11.60 9.17 25.35
CA ILE A 278 -10.62 9.49 24.29
C ILE A 278 -11.10 10.66 23.42
N VAL A 279 -12.39 10.72 23.11
CA VAL A 279 -12.99 11.82 22.35
C VAL A 279 -13.01 13.10 23.19
N GLN A 280 -13.39 12.99 24.47
CA GLN A 280 -13.36 14.11 25.41
C GLN A 280 -11.94 14.68 25.55
N TRP A 281 -10.95 13.80 25.72
CA TRP A 281 -9.55 14.15 25.77
C TRP A 281 -9.07 14.84 24.50
N LEU A 282 -9.34 14.27 23.31
CA LEU A 282 -8.96 14.89 22.04
C LEU A 282 -9.57 16.28 21.86
N ASN A 283 -10.84 16.46 22.22
CA ASN A 283 -11.49 17.77 22.19
C ASN A 283 -10.81 18.78 23.11
N GLN A 284 -10.43 18.37 24.33
CA GLN A 284 -9.69 19.24 25.22
C GLN A 284 -8.28 19.52 24.69
N LEU A 285 -7.58 18.50 24.20
CA LEU A 285 -6.24 18.58 23.64
C LEU A 285 -6.18 19.61 22.50
N PHE A 286 -7.17 19.61 21.60
CA PHE A 286 -7.23 20.57 20.51
C PHE A 286 -7.52 22.01 20.97
N LYS A 287 -8.36 22.21 21.99
CA LYS A 287 -8.53 23.54 22.59
C LYS A 287 -7.22 24.08 23.18
N GLU A 288 -6.47 23.23 23.88
CA GLU A 288 -5.16 23.62 24.38
C GLU A 288 -4.15 23.87 23.26
N ALA A 289 -4.24 23.12 22.15
CA ALA A 289 -3.41 23.32 20.98
C ALA A 289 -3.65 24.70 20.33
N GLU A 290 -4.88 25.20 20.28
CA GLU A 290 -5.16 26.56 19.83
C GLU A 290 -4.44 27.62 20.67
N GLN A 291 -4.45 27.46 22.00
CA GLN A 291 -3.72 28.35 22.91
C GLN A 291 -2.20 28.25 22.72
N VAL A 292 -1.66 27.02 22.62
CA VAL A 292 -0.23 26.81 22.36
C VAL A 292 0.18 27.40 21.01
N ASN A 293 -0.68 27.32 19.99
CA ASN A 293 -0.44 27.94 18.71
C ASN A 293 -0.39 29.47 18.82
N ALA A 294 -1.32 30.06 19.56
CA ALA A 294 -1.33 31.50 19.83
C ALA A 294 -0.09 31.95 20.59
N ASP A 295 0.34 31.19 21.61
CA ASP A 295 1.51 31.48 22.43
C ASP A 295 2.83 31.35 21.64
N ASN A 296 2.88 30.46 20.65
CA ASN A 296 4.03 30.29 19.77
C ASN A 296 4.07 31.31 18.60
N GLN A 297 3.07 32.19 18.47
CA GLN A 297 3.07 33.19 17.39
C GLN A 297 4.31 34.06 17.44
N TYR A 298 4.81 34.40 16.25
CA TYR A 298 5.99 35.22 16.10
C TYR A 298 5.69 36.69 16.42
N LEU A 299 6.18 37.15 17.57
CA LEU A 299 6.10 38.55 17.97
C LEU A 299 7.43 39.26 17.72
N THR A 300 7.34 40.49 17.20
CA THR A 300 8.48 41.41 17.09
C THR A 300 9.07 41.73 18.46
N ALA A 301 10.26 42.35 18.50
CA ALA A 301 10.87 42.83 19.75
C ALA A 301 9.95 43.79 20.55
N ALA A 302 9.05 44.49 19.86
CA ALA A 302 8.04 45.36 20.47
C ALA A 302 6.77 44.63 20.93
N GLY A 303 6.71 43.30 20.81
CA GLY A 303 5.53 42.49 21.19
C GLY A 303 4.37 42.55 20.19
N ILE A 304 4.56 43.17 19.03
CA ILE A 304 3.54 43.32 17.98
C ILE A 304 3.66 42.18 16.96
N LYS A 305 2.54 41.65 16.48
CA LYS A 305 2.49 40.66 15.40
C LYS A 305 2.98 41.27 14.09
N ASP A 306 4.08 40.76 13.54
CA ASP A 306 4.53 41.14 12.19
C ASP A 306 3.66 40.41 11.17
N VAL A 307 2.73 41.13 10.54
CA VAL A 307 1.82 40.57 9.52
C VAL A 307 2.60 40.07 8.28
N LYS A 308 3.84 40.52 8.09
CA LYS A 308 4.68 40.11 6.96
C LYS A 308 5.35 38.76 7.18
N ILE A 309 5.50 38.30 8.43
CA ILE A 309 6.11 37.00 8.73
C ILE A 309 5.01 35.93 8.67
N PRO A 310 5.04 35.01 7.69
CA PRO A 310 4.04 33.96 7.58
C PRO A 310 4.23 32.94 8.71
N TYR A 311 3.36 32.98 9.72
CA TYR A 311 3.35 32.00 10.80
C TYR A 311 2.35 30.88 10.49
N SER A 312 2.87 29.72 10.11
CA SER A 312 2.11 28.51 9.76
C SER A 312 2.84 27.28 10.28
N VAL A 313 3.11 27.25 11.59
CA VAL A 313 3.78 26.14 12.24
C VAL A 313 2.74 25.26 12.92
N GLU A 314 2.81 23.96 12.67
CA GLU A 314 1.97 22.97 13.35
C GLU A 314 2.31 22.93 14.84
N VAL A 315 1.30 22.78 15.69
CA VAL A 315 1.52 22.65 17.14
C VAL A 315 2.19 21.30 17.41
N PRO A 316 3.39 21.29 18.03
CA PRO A 316 4.08 20.05 18.33
C PRO A 316 3.34 19.32 19.47
N ILE A 317 2.85 18.12 19.16
CA ILE A 317 2.31 17.17 20.13
C ILE A 317 3.23 15.96 20.16
N VAL A 318 3.97 15.80 21.26
CA VAL A 318 4.97 14.74 21.44
C VAL A 318 4.37 13.61 22.27
N ARG A 319 4.53 12.38 21.80
CA ARG A 319 4.11 11.18 22.54
C ARG A 319 5.33 10.43 23.05
N PHE A 320 5.28 9.97 24.29
CA PHE A 320 6.38 9.24 24.92
C PHE A 320 6.38 7.73 24.62
N ASN A 321 5.20 7.14 24.35
CA ASN A 321 5.05 5.72 24.03
C ASN A 321 5.17 5.40 22.53
N SER A 322 5.49 4.13 22.24
CA SER A 322 5.88 3.72 20.89
C SER A 322 4.75 3.93 19.88
N SER A 323 5.09 4.51 18.72
CA SER A 323 4.14 4.68 17.61
C SER A 323 3.58 3.36 17.06
N ARG A 324 4.15 2.21 17.45
CA ARG A 324 3.65 0.89 17.09
C ARG A 324 2.36 0.50 17.80
N PHE A 325 2.07 1.09 18.97
CA PHE A 325 0.98 0.63 19.84
C PHE A 325 -0.12 1.68 20.01
N ASP A 326 0.24 2.92 20.29
CA ASP A 326 -0.76 3.92 20.71
C ASP A 326 -1.51 4.56 19.56
N ILE A 327 -0.84 4.72 18.42
CA ILE A 327 -1.41 5.38 17.24
C ILE A 327 -2.62 4.59 16.71
N PRO A 328 -2.55 3.27 16.49
CA PRO A 328 -3.72 2.48 16.11
C PRO A 328 -4.93 2.66 17.03
N LEU A 329 -4.72 2.88 18.33
CA LEU A 329 -5.79 3.03 19.31
C LEU A 329 -6.58 4.34 19.18
N ILE A 330 -5.95 5.39 18.65
CA ILE A 330 -6.56 6.72 18.59
C ILE A 330 -6.76 7.28 17.18
N ILE A 331 -6.10 6.71 16.16
CA ILE A 331 -6.08 7.26 14.80
C ILE A 331 -7.48 7.32 14.18
N SER A 332 -8.33 6.34 14.49
CA SER A 332 -9.74 6.31 14.07
C SER A 332 -10.53 7.50 14.62
N TYR A 333 -10.21 7.96 15.83
CA TYR A 333 -10.86 9.11 16.46
C TYR A 333 -10.37 10.46 15.90
N MET A 334 -9.17 10.50 15.29
CA MET A 334 -8.62 11.69 14.64
C MET A 334 -9.21 11.95 13.24
N GLN A 335 -9.87 10.95 12.65
CA GLN A 335 -10.56 11.08 11.37
C GLN A 335 -12.07 11.12 11.61
N CYS A 336 -12.59 12.31 11.95
CA CYS A 336 -13.99 12.48 12.32
C CYS A 336 -14.64 13.66 11.57
N LYS A 337 -15.86 14.07 11.97
CA LYS A 337 -16.59 15.17 11.31
C LYS A 337 -15.83 16.49 11.37
N ASP A 338 -15.05 16.73 12.41
CA ASP A 338 -14.36 18.00 12.65
C ASP A 338 -12.89 18.01 12.23
N TRP A 339 -12.25 16.84 12.09
CA TRP A 339 -10.81 16.73 11.87
C TRP A 339 -10.47 15.80 10.69
N THR A 340 -9.38 16.09 9.99
CA THR A 340 -8.80 15.23 8.93
C THR A 340 -7.31 15.05 9.12
N ILE A 341 -6.84 13.83 8.91
CA ILE A 341 -5.43 13.55 8.71
C ILE A 341 -5.05 14.02 7.31
N THR A 342 -4.16 15.00 7.20
CA THR A 342 -3.68 15.53 5.91
C THR A 342 -2.36 14.91 5.49
N ASN A 343 -1.56 14.48 6.45
CA ASN A 343 -0.28 13.83 6.20
C ASN A 343 -0.05 12.70 7.19
N TYR A 344 0.49 11.59 6.69
CA TYR A 344 0.86 10.42 7.45
C TYR A 344 2.22 9.94 6.95
N THR A 345 3.24 10.01 7.80
CA THR A 345 4.59 9.53 7.49
C THR A 345 4.89 8.28 8.30
N GLY A 346 5.30 7.20 7.62
CA GLY A 346 5.59 5.89 8.22
C GLY A 346 4.67 4.79 7.70
N SER A 347 4.72 3.61 8.32
CA SER A 347 3.74 2.54 8.06
C SER A 347 2.64 2.54 9.13
N PRO A 348 1.50 1.85 8.92
CA PRO A 348 0.48 1.68 9.96
C PRO A 348 1.02 1.12 11.29
N SER A 349 2.07 0.31 11.22
CA SER A 349 2.75 -0.28 12.38
C SER A 349 3.93 0.54 12.89
N THR A 350 4.38 1.58 12.18
CA THR A 350 5.50 2.45 12.57
C THR A 350 5.24 3.89 12.11
N ALA A 351 4.17 4.49 12.64
CA ALA A 351 3.90 5.90 12.39
C ALA A 351 5.09 6.74 12.89
N LYS A 352 5.52 7.74 12.14
CA LYS A 352 6.60 8.66 12.55
C LYS A 352 6.07 10.08 12.75
N LEU A 353 5.13 10.49 11.91
CA LEU A 353 4.49 11.80 11.97
C LEU A 353 3.06 11.68 11.45
N ILE A 354 2.12 12.31 12.15
CA ILE A 354 0.74 12.46 11.72
C ILE A 354 0.38 13.93 11.84
N ILE A 355 -0.12 14.51 10.76
CA ILE A 355 -0.59 15.89 10.74
C ILE A 355 -2.11 15.87 10.63
N VAL A 356 -2.76 16.52 11.59
CA VAL A 356 -4.22 16.60 11.70
C VAL A 356 -4.65 18.05 11.59
N HIS A 357 -5.63 18.33 10.74
CA HIS A 357 -6.21 19.66 10.56
C HIS A 357 -7.69 19.69 10.93
N HIS A 358 -8.12 20.82 11.49
CA HIS A 358 -9.54 21.08 11.69
C HIS A 358 -10.19 21.40 10.33
N LYS A 359 -11.26 20.67 9.98
CA LYS A 359 -12.07 20.92 8.79
C LYS A 359 -12.69 22.34 8.74
N LYS A 360 -12.94 22.99 9.88
CA LYS A 360 -13.46 24.37 9.92
C LYS A 360 -12.44 25.42 9.46
N LEU A 361 -11.13 25.11 9.51
CA LEU A 361 -10.05 26.00 9.07
C LEU A 361 -9.71 25.87 7.57
N ASN A 362 -10.44 25.02 6.81
CA ASN A 362 -10.33 24.93 5.35
C ASN A 362 -11.31 25.86 4.61
N LEU A 363 -11.98 26.78 5.30
CA LEU A 363 -12.63 27.90 4.64
C LEU A 363 -11.58 29.00 4.42
N LYS A 364 -11.21 29.11 3.15
CA LYS A 364 -10.24 30.03 2.52
C LYS A 364 -10.03 31.37 3.21
#